data_AF-A0A1G0JCG3-F1
#
_entry.id   AF-A0A1G0JCG3-F1
#
_cell.length_a   1.000
_cell.length_b   1.000
_cell.length_c   1.000
_cell.angle_alpha   90.00
_cell.angle_beta   90.00
_cell.angle_gamma   90.00
#
_symmetry.space_group_name_H-M   'P 1'
#
loop_
_entity.id
_entity.type
_entity.pdbx_description
1 polymer ?
#
loop_
_entity_poly.entity_id
_entity_poly.type
_entity_poly.pdbx_seq_one_letter_code
_entity_poly.pdbx_strand_id
1 'polypeptide(L)'
;MSSMLAIIGGSGLTALKGLKITRQQMQQTPYGELSGPLTFGTLNEKEVVFLPRHGNPHIIPPHKINYRANLWALKENGINNIIAVNAVGGITLEMYPGRLVIPLQIIDYTWGRKHTYFEDEINEVTHIDFTRPYNEFLRQCLIQASHEINLHCHDGGTYGATQGPRLETADEINRMEQDGCDLVGMTGMP
;
A
#
# COMPACT_ATOMS: atom_id res chain seq x y z
N MET A 1 -19.55 -3.47 14.85
CA MET A 1 -18.46 -2.55 15.25
C MET A 1 -18.06 -1.76 14.03
N SER A 2 -18.01 -0.43 14.11
CA SER A 2 -17.54 0.40 13.00
C SER A 2 -16.07 0.06 12.74
N SER A 3 -15.74 -0.54 11.61
CA SER A 3 -14.36 -0.88 11.25
C SER A 3 -13.65 0.39 10.79
N MET A 4 -12.66 0.86 11.57
CA MET A 4 -11.89 2.05 11.23
C MET A 4 -11.01 1.79 10.00
N LEU A 5 -11.02 2.73 9.05
CA LEU A 5 -10.28 2.66 7.81
C LEU A 5 -8.94 3.39 7.95
N ALA A 6 -7.84 2.75 7.56
CA ALA A 6 -6.57 3.44 7.36
C ALA A 6 -6.28 3.71 5.88
N ILE A 7 -5.66 4.85 5.61
CA ILE A 7 -5.13 5.24 4.32
C ILE A 7 -3.61 5.38 4.44
N ILE A 8 -2.88 4.57 3.69
CA ILE A 8 -1.42 4.68 3.58
C ILE A 8 -1.10 5.47 2.31
N GLY A 9 -0.53 6.67 2.49
CA GLY A 9 -0.19 7.56 1.39
C GLY A 9 1.24 7.39 0.88
N GLY A 10 1.39 7.18 -0.43
CA GLY A 10 2.68 7.13 -1.12
C GLY A 10 3.21 8.48 -1.59
N SER A 11 4.05 8.46 -2.63
CA SER A 11 4.51 9.67 -3.33
C SER A 11 3.33 10.53 -3.78
N GLY A 12 3.40 11.84 -3.51
CA GLY A 12 2.34 12.79 -3.86
C GLY A 12 1.14 12.82 -2.91
N LEU A 13 1.03 11.89 -1.95
CA LEU A 13 -0.02 11.87 -0.94
C LEU A 13 0.58 11.83 0.47
N THR A 14 1.26 12.90 0.88
CA THR A 14 1.87 13.04 2.22
C THR A 14 0.90 13.59 3.27
N ALA A 15 -0.28 14.06 2.85
CA ALA A 15 -1.39 14.47 3.70
C ALA A 15 -2.73 14.25 2.98
N LEU A 16 -3.79 13.97 3.74
CA LEU A 16 -5.16 13.90 3.20
C LEU A 16 -5.82 15.29 3.23
N LYS A 17 -6.06 15.85 2.05
CA LYS A 17 -6.82 17.09 1.93
C LYS A 17 -8.22 16.89 2.52
N GLY A 18 -8.63 17.80 3.42
CA GLY A 18 -9.94 17.76 4.07
C GLY A 18 -10.03 16.88 5.33
N LEU A 19 -8.94 16.22 5.73
CA LEU A 19 -8.89 15.49 7.00
C LEU A 19 -8.91 16.48 8.18
N LYS A 20 -9.95 16.41 9.00
CA LYS A 20 -10.01 17.12 10.28
C LYS A 20 -9.26 16.31 11.33
N ILE A 21 -8.00 16.64 11.56
CA ILE A 21 -7.10 15.94 12.48
C ILE A 21 -7.63 16.07 13.91
N THR A 22 -7.81 14.94 14.58
CA THR A 22 -8.21 14.87 15.99
C THR A 22 -7.02 14.58 16.89
N ARG A 23 -6.09 13.73 16.45
CA ARG A 23 -4.83 13.45 17.16
C ARG A 23 -3.77 12.88 16.22
N GLN A 24 -2.52 13.04 16.62
CA GLN A 24 -1.39 12.34 16.02
C GLN A 24 -0.70 11.49 17.07
N GLN A 25 -0.28 10.28 16.69
CA GLN A 25 0.39 9.36 17.60
C GLN A 25 1.64 8.79 16.93
N MET A 26 2.78 9.01 17.58
CA MET A 26 3.96 8.16 17.42
C MET A 26 3.84 7.02 18.41
N GLN A 27 4.30 5.82 18.03
CA GLN A 27 4.44 4.70 18.94
C GLN A 27 5.66 3.88 18.59
N GLN A 28 6.21 3.18 19.57
CA GLN A 28 7.20 2.15 19.33
C GLN A 28 6.47 0.85 18.99
N THR A 29 7.08 0.05 18.10
CA THR A 29 6.62 -1.30 17.83
C THR A 29 7.76 -2.28 18.09
N PRO A 30 7.48 -3.57 18.30
CA PRO A 30 8.52 -4.60 18.37
C PRO A 30 9.40 -4.65 17.10
N TYR A 31 8.93 -4.10 15.98
CA TYR A 31 9.61 -4.09 14.69
C TYR A 31 10.35 -2.78 14.39
N GLY A 32 10.41 -1.87 15.36
CA GLY A 32 11.07 -0.57 15.25
C GLY A 32 10.12 0.59 14.97
N GLU A 33 10.65 1.64 14.37
CA GLU A 33 9.93 2.90 14.15
C GLU A 33 9.03 2.86 12.92
N LEU A 34 7.90 3.56 13.01
CA LEU A 34 7.01 3.84 11.89
C LEU A 34 7.66 4.82 10.92
N SER A 35 7.13 4.89 9.70
CA SER A 35 7.52 5.90 8.71
C SER A 35 7.13 7.33 9.10
N GLY A 36 6.14 7.49 9.98
CA GLY A 36 5.68 8.76 10.52
C GLY A 36 4.52 8.56 11.51
N PRO A 37 3.97 9.63 12.08
CA PRO A 37 2.88 9.52 13.05
C PRO A 37 1.60 9.00 12.38
N LEU A 38 0.89 8.12 13.08
CA LEU A 38 -0.50 7.81 12.77
C LEU A 38 -1.34 9.07 13.00
N THR A 39 -1.96 9.57 11.94
CA THR A 39 -2.78 10.79 11.97
C THR A 39 -4.25 10.39 11.96
N PHE A 40 -4.90 10.50 13.12
CA PHE A 40 -6.30 10.21 13.29
C PHE A 40 -7.13 11.45 13.00
N GLY A 41 -8.28 11.27 12.39
CA GLY A 41 -9.20 12.37 12.13
C GLY A 41 -10.51 11.93 11.54
N THR A 42 -11.30 12.92 11.11
CA THR A 42 -12.53 12.67 10.36
C THR A 42 -12.42 13.23 8.95
N LEU A 43 -12.84 12.43 7.97
CA LEU A 43 -12.99 12.81 6.57
C LEU A 43 -14.46 12.57 6.20
N ASN A 44 -15.18 13.63 5.81
CA ASN A 44 -16.62 13.57 5.57
C ASN A 44 -17.38 12.87 6.71
N GLU A 45 -17.08 13.25 7.96
CA GLU A 45 -17.68 12.70 9.19
C GLU A 45 -17.37 11.22 9.48
N LYS A 46 -16.52 10.58 8.66
CA LYS A 46 -16.04 9.22 8.91
C LYS A 46 -14.67 9.25 9.56
N GLU A 47 -14.50 8.46 10.61
CA GLU A 47 -13.21 8.27 11.25
C GLU A 47 -12.24 7.55 10.30
N VAL A 48 -11.07 8.15 10.11
CA VAL A 48 -9.99 7.59 9.29
C VAL A 48 -8.65 7.79 9.97
N VAL A 49 -7.71 6.91 9.66
CA VAL A 49 -6.31 7.04 10.08
C VAL A 49 -5.44 7.19 8.84
N PHE A 50 -4.54 8.15 8.86
CA PHE A 50 -3.60 8.37 7.78
C PHE A 50 -2.17 8.07 8.22
N LEU A 51 -1.40 7.40 7.36
CA LEU A 51 0.01 7.10 7.56
C LEU A 51 0.81 7.44 6.29
N PRO A 52 1.76 8.37 6.34
CA PRO A 52 2.65 8.64 5.20
C PRO A 52 3.70 7.52 5.06
N ARG A 53 3.63 6.75 3.97
CA ARG A 53 4.52 5.61 3.70
C ARG A 53 6.01 5.97 3.71
N HIS A 54 6.34 7.15 3.21
CA HIS A 54 7.72 7.62 3.09
C HIS A 54 8.09 8.67 4.17
N GLY A 55 7.22 8.81 5.18
CA GLY A 55 7.26 9.92 6.12
C GLY A 55 6.95 11.27 5.46
N ASN A 56 7.08 12.33 6.26
CA ASN A 56 6.95 13.72 5.82
C ASN A 56 8.25 14.44 6.18
N PRO A 57 9.06 14.93 5.23
CA PRO A 57 8.71 15.28 3.84
C PRO A 57 9.14 14.25 2.77
N HIS A 58 8.75 12.97 2.88
CA HIS A 58 9.05 11.94 1.86
C HIS A 58 10.54 11.61 1.72
N ILE A 59 11.20 11.20 2.82
CA ILE A 59 12.65 10.95 2.85
C ILE A 59 13.03 9.47 2.96
N ILE A 60 12.07 8.59 3.19
CA ILE A 60 12.33 7.16 3.36
C ILE A 60 12.20 6.47 1.99
N PRO A 61 13.29 5.95 1.40
CA PRO A 61 13.22 5.26 0.11
C PRO A 61 12.49 3.91 0.26
N PRO A 62 11.90 3.36 -0.82
CA PRO A 62 11.05 2.16 -0.77
C PRO A 62 11.65 0.97 0.01
N HIS A 63 12.90 0.63 -0.28
CA HIS A 63 13.61 -0.49 0.35
C HIS A 63 13.99 -0.26 1.84
N LYS A 64 13.77 0.94 2.39
CA LYS A 64 13.99 1.28 3.81
C LYS A 64 12.69 1.50 4.59
N ILE A 65 11.53 1.42 3.94
CA ILE A 65 10.25 1.53 4.64
C ILE A 65 10.14 0.36 5.62
N ASN A 66 9.76 0.69 6.87
CA ASN A 66 9.49 -0.31 7.88
C ASN A 66 8.03 -0.79 7.80
N TYR A 67 7.74 -1.64 6.82
CA TYR A 67 6.39 -2.16 6.55
C TYR A 67 5.79 -2.86 7.77
N ARG A 68 6.59 -3.68 8.47
CA ARG A 68 6.19 -4.37 9.70
C ARG A 68 5.76 -3.40 10.80
N ALA A 69 6.56 -2.38 11.10
CA ALA A 69 6.18 -1.40 12.13
C ALA A 69 4.92 -0.61 11.75
N ASN A 70 4.80 -0.20 10.48
CA ASN A 70 3.64 0.53 9.99
C ASN A 70 2.35 -0.30 10.14
N LEU A 71 2.34 -1.53 9.63
CA LEU A 71 1.16 -2.40 9.67
C LEU A 71 0.86 -2.90 11.09
N TRP A 72 1.88 -3.19 11.90
CA TRP A 72 1.71 -3.55 13.31
C TRP A 72 1.03 -2.43 14.10
N ALA A 73 1.50 -1.19 13.93
CA ALA A 73 0.91 -0.06 14.64
C ALA A 73 -0.55 0.18 14.26
N LEU A 74 -0.91 0.00 12.98
CA LEU A 74 -2.31 0.05 12.56
C LEU A 74 -3.13 -1.06 13.24
N LYS A 75 -2.61 -2.28 13.26
CA LYS A 75 -3.26 -3.44 13.88
C LYS A 75 -3.50 -3.23 15.39
N GLU A 76 -2.51 -2.74 16.13
CA GLU A 76 -2.63 -2.44 17.57
C GLU A 76 -3.68 -1.36 17.87
N ASN A 77 -3.89 -0.43 16.94
CA ASN A 77 -4.95 0.58 17.05
C ASN A 77 -6.32 0.08 16.55
N GLY A 78 -6.50 -1.24 16.39
CA GLY A 78 -7.78 -1.87 16.04
C GLY A 78 -8.19 -1.72 14.57
N ILE A 79 -7.28 -1.26 13.71
CA ILE A 79 -7.54 -1.07 12.28
C ILE A 79 -7.40 -2.41 11.57
N ASN A 80 -8.40 -2.72 10.74
CA ASN A 80 -8.48 -3.97 9.98
C ASN A 80 -8.75 -3.78 8.49
N ASN A 81 -8.98 -2.53 8.05
CA ASN A 81 -9.14 -2.17 6.65
C ASN A 81 -8.09 -1.12 6.29
N ILE A 82 -7.32 -1.39 5.24
CA ILE A 82 -6.24 -0.51 4.79
C ILE A 82 -6.41 -0.28 3.29
N ILE A 83 -6.42 0.99 2.88
CA ILE A 83 -6.32 1.40 1.49
C ILE A 83 -4.95 2.04 1.30
N ALA A 84 -4.14 1.46 0.43
CA ALA A 84 -2.82 1.98 0.07
C ALA A 84 -2.90 2.73 -1.26
N VAL A 85 -2.38 3.96 -1.30
CA VAL A 85 -2.29 4.74 -2.54
C VAL A 85 -0.84 4.76 -3.00
N ASN A 86 -0.62 4.33 -4.24
CA ASN A 86 0.71 4.13 -4.82
C ASN A 86 0.80 4.89 -6.15
N ALA A 87 1.89 5.64 -6.34
CA ALA A 87 2.29 6.11 -7.67
C ALA A 87 3.04 4.97 -8.38
N VAL A 88 2.67 4.70 -9.63
CA VAL A 88 3.15 3.54 -10.41
C VAL A 88 3.40 3.94 -11.86
N GLY A 89 4.24 3.17 -12.54
CA GLY A 89 4.32 3.15 -14.00
C GLY A 89 3.33 2.14 -14.57
N GLY A 90 2.73 2.46 -15.72
CA GLY A 90 1.99 1.48 -16.50
C GLY A 90 2.91 0.77 -17.50
N ILE A 91 2.66 -0.52 -17.71
CA ILE A 91 3.41 -1.38 -18.63
C ILE A 91 2.58 -1.60 -19.90
N THR A 92 1.31 -2.00 -19.75
CA THR A 92 0.43 -2.31 -20.88
C THR A 92 -0.33 -1.08 -21.37
N LEU A 93 -0.86 -1.14 -22.60
CA LEU A 93 -1.61 -0.04 -23.24
C LEU A 93 -2.84 0.41 -22.44
N GLU A 94 -3.44 -0.50 -21.66
CA GLU A 94 -4.60 -0.17 -20.83
C GLU A 94 -4.23 0.68 -19.61
N MET A 95 -2.96 0.68 -19.20
CA MET A 95 -2.44 1.33 -18.00
C MET A 95 -1.74 2.66 -18.33
N TYR A 96 -2.50 3.62 -18.84
CA TYR A 96 -1.95 4.93 -19.22
C TYR A 96 -1.89 5.93 -18.03
N PRO A 97 -1.01 6.95 -18.07
CA PRO A 97 -0.90 7.96 -17.02
C PRO A 97 -2.24 8.64 -16.66
N GLY A 98 -2.49 8.80 -15.37
CA GLY A 98 -3.73 9.39 -14.85
C GLY A 98 -4.89 8.41 -14.69
N ARG A 99 -4.75 7.18 -15.19
CA ARG A 99 -5.72 6.11 -14.92
C ARG A 99 -5.54 5.57 -13.50
N LEU A 100 -6.63 5.47 -12.74
CA LEU A 100 -6.64 4.72 -11.49
C LEU A 100 -6.83 3.24 -11.76
N VAL A 101 -6.08 2.41 -11.04
CA VAL A 101 -6.15 0.95 -11.18
C VAL A 101 -6.34 0.34 -9.79
N ILE A 102 -7.25 -0.64 -9.72
CA ILE A 102 -7.52 -1.42 -8.51
C ILE A 102 -6.98 -2.84 -8.78
N PRO A 103 -5.69 -3.11 -8.47
CA PRO A 103 -5.03 -4.34 -8.87
C PRO A 103 -5.68 -5.56 -8.23
N LEU A 104 -5.56 -6.71 -8.91
CA LEU A 104 -6.05 -8.01 -8.43
C LEU A 104 -4.90 -8.93 -7.97
N GLN A 105 -3.71 -8.75 -8.56
CA GLN A 105 -2.56 -9.61 -8.33
C GLN A 105 -1.28 -8.80 -8.16
N ILE A 106 -0.24 -9.46 -7.65
CA ILE A 106 1.09 -8.89 -7.46
C ILE A 106 2.17 -9.92 -7.79
N ILE A 107 3.25 -9.49 -8.43
CA ILE A 107 4.48 -10.26 -8.61
C ILE A 107 5.58 -9.54 -7.84
N ASP A 108 6.25 -10.26 -6.93
CA ASP A 108 7.27 -9.70 -6.06
C ASP A 108 8.68 -9.89 -6.64
N TYR A 109 9.31 -8.78 -7.02
CA TYR A 109 10.72 -8.69 -7.41
C TYR A 109 11.56 -7.99 -6.32
N THR A 110 11.00 -7.76 -5.13
CA THR A 110 11.71 -7.17 -4.00
C THR A 110 12.62 -8.21 -3.34
N TRP A 111 13.60 -7.73 -2.57
CA TRP A 111 14.52 -8.61 -1.85
C TRP A 111 15.07 -7.92 -0.59
N GLY A 112 15.49 -8.71 0.40
CA GLY A 112 16.11 -8.20 1.64
C GLY A 112 15.20 -7.37 2.56
N ARG A 113 13.95 -7.11 2.14
CA ARG A 113 12.93 -6.47 2.98
C ARG A 113 12.39 -7.48 3.98
N LYS A 114 12.20 -7.06 5.23
CA LYS A 114 11.52 -7.87 6.23
C LYS A 114 10.03 -7.92 5.89
N HIS A 115 9.50 -9.12 5.63
CA HIS A 115 8.17 -9.32 5.03
C HIS A 115 7.27 -10.28 5.82
N THR A 116 7.66 -10.69 7.02
CA THR A 116 6.86 -11.57 7.89
C THR A 116 6.96 -11.12 9.35
N TYR A 117 5.97 -11.47 10.15
CA TYR A 117 6.01 -11.36 11.60
C TYR A 117 6.44 -12.69 12.27
N PHE A 118 6.46 -13.78 11.50
CA PHE A 118 6.74 -15.14 11.97
C PHE A 118 8.20 -15.53 11.68
N GLU A 119 9.17 -14.82 12.28
CA GLU A 119 10.60 -15.09 12.07
C GLU A 119 11.39 -15.39 13.34
N ASP A 120 10.97 -14.84 14.48
CA ASP A 120 11.66 -15.01 15.77
C ASP A 120 10.81 -15.87 16.72
N GLU A 121 11.45 -16.76 17.49
CA GLU A 121 10.82 -17.59 18.55
C GLU A 121 9.58 -18.37 18.10
N ILE A 122 9.61 -18.96 16.89
CA ILE A 122 8.51 -19.76 16.36
C ILE A 122 8.58 -21.22 16.84
N ASN A 123 7.45 -21.73 17.34
CA ASN A 123 7.29 -23.18 17.62
C ASN A 123 6.89 -23.97 16.35
N GLU A 124 6.27 -23.29 15.38
CA GLU A 124 5.82 -23.86 14.11
C GLU A 124 5.97 -22.86 12.97
N VAL A 125 6.20 -23.35 11.75
CA VAL A 125 6.27 -22.52 10.54
C VAL A 125 4.87 -22.08 10.13
N THR A 126 4.69 -20.78 9.90
CA THR A 126 3.41 -20.22 9.42
C THR A 126 3.48 -19.94 7.91
N HIS A 127 2.58 -20.57 7.15
CA HIS A 127 2.38 -20.28 5.73
C HIS A 127 1.06 -19.53 5.53
N ILE A 128 1.15 -18.28 5.09
CA ILE A 128 -0.02 -17.47 4.77
C ILE A 128 -0.40 -17.70 3.31
N ASP A 129 -1.68 -18.00 3.07
CA ASP A 129 -2.22 -18.03 1.71
C ASP A 129 -2.17 -16.63 1.11
N PHE A 130 -1.48 -16.51 -0.01
CA PHE A 130 -1.29 -15.27 -0.75
C PHE A 130 -1.86 -15.35 -2.17
N THR A 131 -2.70 -16.35 -2.46
CA THR A 131 -3.33 -16.57 -3.78
C THR A 131 -4.16 -15.36 -4.23
N ARG A 132 -4.79 -14.67 -3.28
CA ARG A 132 -5.50 -13.40 -3.49
C ARG A 132 -4.96 -12.35 -2.51
N PRO A 133 -3.95 -11.57 -2.91
CA PRO A 133 -3.21 -10.68 -2.00
C PRO A 133 -4.04 -9.49 -1.52
N TYR A 134 -5.11 -9.14 -2.24
CA TYR A 134 -5.98 -8.01 -1.93
C TYR A 134 -7.33 -8.48 -1.38
N ASN A 135 -7.87 -7.71 -0.44
CA ASN A 135 -9.19 -7.95 0.12
C ASN A 135 -10.28 -7.62 -0.92
N GLU A 136 -10.99 -8.65 -1.38
CA GLU A 136 -11.99 -8.50 -2.45
C GLU A 136 -13.14 -7.55 -2.07
N PHE A 137 -13.58 -7.57 -0.81
CA PHE A 137 -14.63 -6.65 -0.35
C PHE A 137 -14.19 -5.17 -0.49
N LEU A 138 -12.98 -4.83 -0.03
CA LEU A 138 -12.46 -3.47 -0.19
C LEU A 138 -12.25 -3.07 -1.65
N ARG A 139 -11.82 -4.01 -2.52
CA ARG A 139 -11.72 -3.75 -3.97
C ARG A 139 -13.08 -3.38 -4.56
N GLN A 140 -14.12 -4.15 -4.26
CA GLN A 140 -15.47 -3.87 -4.75
C GLN A 140 -16.02 -2.55 -4.20
N CYS A 141 -15.73 -2.19 -2.94
CA CYS A 141 -16.08 -0.86 -2.42
C CYS A 141 -15.39 0.27 -3.20
N LEU A 142 -14.12 0.12 -3.59
CA LEU A 142 -13.40 1.12 -4.38
C LEU A 142 -13.95 1.24 -5.81
N ILE A 143 -14.29 0.11 -6.45
CA ILE A 143 -14.91 0.08 -7.79
C ILE A 143 -16.28 0.75 -7.75
N GLN A 144 -17.10 0.41 -6.75
CA GLN A 144 -18.42 1.02 -6.60
C GLN A 144 -18.32 2.53 -6.35
N ALA A 145 -17.38 2.96 -5.48
CA ALA A 145 -17.14 4.37 -5.21
C ALA A 145 -16.67 5.13 -6.46
N SER A 146 -15.89 4.52 -7.34
CA SER A 146 -15.46 5.16 -8.59
C SER A 146 -16.63 5.38 -9.55
N HIS A 147 -17.56 4.41 -9.64
CA HIS A 147 -18.77 4.54 -10.43
C HIS A 147 -19.68 5.67 -9.93
N GLU A 148 -19.85 5.79 -8.62
CA GLU A 148 -20.70 6.82 -8.01
C GLU A 148 -20.25 8.25 -8.32
N ILE A 149 -18.94 8.45 -8.53
CA ILE A 149 -18.36 9.75 -8.89
C ILE A 149 -18.06 9.89 -10.39
N ASN A 150 -18.52 8.95 -11.22
CA ASN A 150 -18.22 8.87 -12.65
C ASN A 150 -16.72 8.92 -12.98
N LEU A 151 -15.90 8.28 -12.14
CA LEU A 151 -14.46 8.15 -12.35
C LEU A 151 -14.14 6.79 -12.95
N HIS A 152 -13.58 6.79 -14.17
CA HIS A 152 -13.12 5.56 -14.80
C HIS A 152 -11.87 5.02 -14.10
N CYS A 153 -12.00 3.89 -13.41
CA CYS A 153 -10.88 3.07 -12.95
C CYS A 153 -10.75 1.79 -13.77
N HIS A 154 -9.55 1.22 -13.83
CA HIS A 154 -9.35 -0.14 -14.29
C HIS A 154 -9.54 -1.11 -13.12
N ASP A 155 -10.46 -2.06 -13.26
CA ASP A 155 -10.65 -3.17 -12.31
C ASP A 155 -9.80 -4.35 -12.76
N GLY A 156 -8.74 -4.64 -12.01
CA GLY A 156 -7.82 -5.75 -12.29
C GLY A 156 -6.39 -5.29 -12.53
N GLY A 157 -5.62 -6.17 -13.15
CA GLY A 157 -4.21 -6.00 -13.42
C GLY A 157 -3.29 -6.57 -12.34
N THR A 158 -2.06 -6.84 -12.75
CA THR A 158 -0.99 -7.39 -11.93
C THR A 158 0.07 -6.32 -11.65
N TYR A 159 0.31 -6.04 -10.37
CA TYR A 159 1.34 -5.11 -9.94
C TYR A 159 2.71 -5.82 -9.88
N GLY A 160 3.72 -5.30 -10.56
CA GLY A 160 5.11 -5.75 -10.38
C GLY A 160 5.82 -4.92 -9.31
N ALA A 161 6.15 -5.54 -8.18
CA ALA A 161 6.81 -4.89 -7.06
C ALA A 161 8.33 -4.96 -7.17
N THR A 162 8.98 -3.85 -7.48
CA THR A 162 10.43 -3.78 -7.66
C THR A 162 11.14 -3.19 -6.44
N GLN A 163 12.44 -3.46 -6.34
CA GLN A 163 13.21 -3.05 -5.16
C GLN A 163 13.41 -1.53 -5.06
N GLY A 164 13.65 -0.85 -6.20
CA GLY A 164 14.18 0.51 -6.21
C GLY A 164 15.58 0.64 -5.59
N PRO A 165 16.12 1.87 -5.43
CA PRO A 165 15.49 3.15 -5.76
C PRO A 165 15.66 3.56 -7.22
N ARG A 166 16.47 2.83 -8.01
CA ARG A 166 16.53 3.06 -9.46
C ARG A 166 15.19 2.68 -10.09
N LEU A 167 14.85 3.35 -11.18
CA LEU A 167 13.84 2.84 -12.09
C LEU A 167 14.40 1.66 -12.89
N GLU A 168 13.49 0.94 -13.51
CA GLU A 168 13.74 -0.20 -14.36
C GLU A 168 14.32 0.23 -15.71
N THR A 169 15.16 -0.61 -16.29
CA THR A 169 15.56 -0.49 -17.70
C THR A 169 14.40 -0.89 -18.61
N ALA A 170 14.45 -0.49 -19.88
CA ALA A 170 13.43 -0.89 -20.85
C ALA A 170 13.29 -2.42 -20.98
N ASP A 171 14.40 -3.17 -20.95
CA ASP A 171 14.37 -4.62 -21.05
C ASP A 171 13.81 -5.30 -19.79
N GLU A 172 13.99 -4.70 -18.61
CA GLU A 172 13.33 -5.16 -17.39
C GLU A 172 11.82 -4.96 -17.48
N ILE A 173 11.34 -3.83 -18.01
CA ILE A 173 9.91 -3.60 -18.26
C ILE A 173 9.36 -4.60 -19.29
N ASN A 174 10.07 -4.82 -20.40
CA ASN A 174 9.68 -5.81 -21.41
C ASN A 174 9.58 -7.22 -20.82
N ARG A 175 10.50 -7.59 -19.93
CA ARG A 175 10.43 -8.86 -19.19
C ARG A 175 9.22 -8.90 -18.26
N MET A 176 8.98 -7.85 -17.48
CA MET A 176 7.85 -7.80 -16.55
C MET A 176 6.50 -7.91 -17.28
N GLU A 177 6.37 -7.32 -18.46
CA GLU A 177 5.17 -7.50 -19.31
C GLU A 177 4.98 -8.99 -19.67
N GLN A 178 6.06 -9.68 -20.05
CA GLN A 178 6.03 -11.12 -20.37
C GLN A 178 5.72 -12.00 -19.15
N ASP A 179 6.15 -11.57 -17.96
CA ASP A 179 5.81 -12.22 -16.69
C ASP A 179 4.34 -11.97 -16.29
N GLY A 180 3.63 -11.08 -17.01
CA GLY A 180 2.21 -10.78 -16.82
C GLY A 180 1.94 -9.56 -15.94
N CYS A 181 2.92 -8.68 -15.72
CA CYS A 181 2.72 -7.42 -15.02
C CYS A 181 2.06 -6.37 -15.92
N ASP A 182 1.08 -5.67 -15.39
CA ASP A 182 0.42 -4.52 -16.02
C ASP A 182 0.94 -3.18 -15.51
N LEU A 183 1.46 -3.19 -14.28
CA LEU A 183 1.93 -2.03 -13.55
C LEU A 183 3.31 -2.32 -12.97
N VAL A 184 4.10 -1.28 -12.75
CA VAL A 184 5.37 -1.35 -12.01
C VAL A 184 5.41 -0.31 -10.92
N GLY A 185 5.90 -0.69 -9.75
CA GLY A 185 6.24 0.27 -8.71
C GLY A 185 6.93 -0.40 -7.53
N MET A 186 7.31 0.39 -6.53
CA MET A 186 8.25 -0.10 -5.51
C MET A 186 7.63 -0.45 -4.16
N THR A 187 6.32 -0.22 -3.96
CA THR A 187 5.70 -0.20 -2.62
C THR A 187 4.44 -1.04 -2.45
N GLY A 188 4.15 -1.95 -3.40
CA GLY A 188 3.06 -2.91 -3.30
C GLY A 188 3.38 -4.14 -2.44
N MET A 189 4.66 -4.39 -2.14
CA MET A 189 5.15 -5.43 -1.24
C MET A 189 6.28 -4.90 -0.34
N PRO A 190 6.49 -5.50 0.85
CA PRO A 190 5.59 -6.45 1.53
C PRO A 190 4.45 -5.75 2.29
#